data_AF-A0A1Z8WHN0-F1
#
_entry.id   AF-A0A1Z8WHN0-F1
#
_cell.length_a   1.000
_cell.length_b   1.000
_cell.length_c   1.000
_cell.angle_alpha   90.00
_cell.angle_beta   90.00
_cell.angle_gamma   90.00
#
_symmetry.space_group_name_H-M   'P 1'
#
loop_
_entity.id
_entity.type
_entity.pdbx_description
1 polymer ?
#
loop_
_entity_poly.entity_id
_entity_poly.type
_entity_poly.pdbx_seq_one_letter_code
_entity_poly.pdbx_strand_id
1 'polypeptide(L)'
;MVLPGVSGSFVLILLGVYFEILQAVNELNMTVVALFATGCALGLLVFTRLLKRLLSRFHDATISFLTGLMVGSLVGLWPFREFKVFGDEKIGFERVDGDWVFPPFDQNTFLTLVTFLVGSVLVVFFLRYDRAKAQKKGS
;
A
#
# COMPACT_ATOMS: atom_id res chain seq x y z
N MET A 1 -1.62 4.96 -7.90
CA MET A 1 -0.69 4.90 -6.76
C MET A 1 0.73 4.99 -7.34
N VAL A 2 1.45 6.09 -7.11
CA VAL A 2 2.76 6.36 -7.75
C VAL A 2 3.95 5.93 -6.89
N LEU A 3 3.76 5.66 -5.59
CA LEU A 3 4.81 5.16 -4.71
C LEU A 3 4.23 4.15 -3.71
N PRO A 4 5.05 3.21 -3.17
CA PRO A 4 4.61 2.32 -2.12
C PRO A 4 4.37 3.12 -0.84
N GLY A 5 3.24 2.88 -0.19
CA GLY A 5 3.07 3.21 1.23
C GLY A 5 2.61 4.62 1.61
N VAL A 6 2.33 5.54 0.68
CA VAL A 6 1.85 6.88 1.04
C VAL A 6 0.59 7.25 0.25
N SER A 7 -0.56 7.25 0.93
CA SER A 7 -1.79 7.79 0.37
C SER A 7 -1.74 9.32 0.35
N GLY A 8 -2.14 9.95 -0.76
CA GLY A 8 -2.17 11.42 -0.86
C GLY A 8 -3.06 12.07 0.19
N SER A 9 -4.15 11.41 0.58
CA SER A 9 -5.01 11.85 1.69
C SER A 9 -4.29 11.85 3.04
N PHE A 10 -3.41 10.87 3.29
CA PHE A 10 -2.64 10.81 4.53
C PHE A 10 -1.63 11.96 4.60
N VAL A 11 -0.98 12.31 3.49
CA VAL A 11 -0.07 13.47 3.42
C VAL A 11 -0.82 14.76 3.73
N LEU A 12 -2.03 14.93 3.20
CA LEU A 12 -2.87 16.10 3.50
C LEU A 12 -3.23 16.21 4.98
N ILE A 13 -3.47 15.06 5.64
CA ILE A 13 -3.75 15.03 7.08
C ILE A 13 -2.50 15.40 7.89
N LEU A 14 -1.33 14.85 7.54
CA LEU A 14 -0.07 15.20 8.20
C LEU A 14 0.30 16.68 8.04
N LEU A 15 -0.03 17.28 6.90
CA LEU A 15 0.17 18.70 6.63
C LEU A 15 -0.92 19.59 7.27
N GLY A 16 -1.95 19.00 7.90
CA GLY A 16 -3.05 19.72 8.55
C GLY A 16 -4.09 20.34 7.58
N VAL A 17 -3.82 20.33 6.28
CA VAL A 17 -4.65 20.98 5.25
C VAL A 17 -5.81 20.11 4.73
N TYR A 18 -5.91 18.86 5.18
CA TYR A 18 -6.96 17.93 4.71
C TYR A 18 -8.36 18.52 4.83
N PHE A 19 -8.71 19.07 5.99
CA PHE A 19 -10.05 19.62 6.25
C PHE A 19 -10.33 20.87 5.42
N GLU A 20 -9.34 21.73 5.20
CA GLU A 20 -9.49 22.93 4.38
C GLU A 20 -9.78 22.59 2.91
N ILE A 21 -9.03 21.62 2.36
CA ILE A 21 -9.27 21.16 0.99
C ILE A 21 -10.62 20.44 0.88
N LEU A 22 -10.99 19.63 1.88
CA LEU A 22 -12.28 18.95 1.91
C LEU A 22 -13.44 19.95 1.92
N GLN A 23 -13.34 21.00 2.73
CA GLN A 23 -14.33 22.07 2.80
C GLN A 23 -14.41 22.85 1.48
N ALA A 24 -13.26 23.21 0.88
CA ALA A 24 -13.22 23.89 -0.40
C ALA A 24 -13.87 23.07 -1.54
N VAL A 25 -13.74 21.74 -1.50
CA VAL A 25 -14.44 20.84 -2.44
C VAL A 25 -15.94 20.83 -2.18
N ASN A 26 -16.37 20.76 -0.91
CA ASN A 26 -17.78 20.74 -0.54
C ASN A 26 -18.51 22.05 -0.90
N GLU A 27 -17.82 23.19 -0.75
CA GLU A 27 -18.33 24.53 -1.11
C GLU A 27 -18.16 24.85 -2.61
N LEU A 28 -17.62 23.92 -3.40
CA LEU A 28 -17.32 24.10 -4.83
C LEU A 28 -16.47 25.36 -5.10
N ASN A 29 -15.53 25.67 -4.20
CA ASN A 29 -14.59 26.77 -4.38
C ASN A 29 -13.54 26.38 -5.44
N MET A 30 -13.90 26.57 -6.70
CA MET A 30 -13.11 26.20 -7.87
C MET A 30 -11.72 26.84 -7.86
N THR A 31 -11.56 28.03 -7.27
CA THR A 31 -10.26 28.71 -7.21
C THR A 31 -9.27 27.95 -6.32
N VAL A 32 -9.68 27.57 -5.11
CA VAL A 32 -8.82 26.83 -4.18
C VAL A 32 -8.53 25.43 -4.71
N VAL A 33 -9.55 24.75 -5.23
CA VAL A 33 -9.41 23.40 -5.80
C VAL A 33 -8.50 23.42 -7.02
N ALA A 34 -8.63 24.39 -7.93
CA ALA A 34 -7.78 24.51 -9.10
C ALA A 34 -6.33 24.83 -8.73
N LEU A 35 -6.09 25.73 -7.76
CA LEU A 35 -4.75 26.04 -7.28
C LEU A 35 -4.09 24.81 -6.64
N PHE A 36 -4.84 24.09 -5.81
CA PHE A 36 -4.38 22.83 -5.23
C PHE A 36 -4.07 21.78 -6.29
N ALA A 37 -4.98 21.58 -7.25
CA ALA A 37 -4.83 20.59 -8.33
C ALA A 37 -3.62 20.90 -9.21
N THR A 38 -3.40 22.17 -9.57
CA THR A 38 -2.22 22.58 -10.35
C THR A 38 -0.92 22.42 -9.56
N GLY A 39 -0.92 22.74 -8.27
CA GLY A 39 0.21 22.48 -7.36
C GLY A 39 0.53 20.99 -7.27
N CYS A 40 -0.47 20.13 -7.07
CA CYS A 40 -0.30 18.68 -7.08
C CYS A 40 0.23 18.16 -8.43
N ALA A 41 -0.29 18.66 -9.55
CA ALA A 41 0.18 18.27 -10.88
C ALA A 41 1.65 18.65 -11.10
N LEU A 42 2.03 19.88 -10.77
CA LEU A 42 3.42 20.33 -10.86
C LEU A 42 4.34 19.53 -9.93
N GLY A 43 3.93 19.34 -8.67
CA GLY A 43 4.67 18.54 -7.70
C GLY A 43 4.90 17.11 -8.18
N LEU A 44 3.86 16.46 -8.72
CA LEU A 44 3.94 15.11 -9.26
C LEU A 44 4.87 15.03 -10.48
N LEU A 45 4.80 16.01 -11.39
CA LEU A 45 5.69 16.07 -12.56
C LEU A 45 7.15 16.26 -12.16
N VAL A 46 7.42 17.17 -11.22
CA VAL A 46 8.78 17.41 -10.70
C VAL A 46 9.30 16.15 -10.00
N PHE A 47 8.49 15.55 -9.14
CA PHE A 47 8.85 14.34 -8.41
C PHE A 47 9.12 13.15 -9.35
N THR A 48 8.28 12.96 -10.37
CA THR A 48 8.48 11.90 -11.38
C THR A 48 9.80 12.10 -12.15
N ARG A 49 10.12 13.34 -12.54
CA ARG A 49 11.40 13.66 -13.18
C ARG A 49 12.57 13.46 -12.24
N LEU A 50 12.44 13.83 -10.98
CA LEU A 50 13.45 13.63 -9.95
C LEU A 50 13.75 12.14 -9.77
N LEU A 51 12.72 11.31 -9.56
CA LEU A 51 12.89 9.86 -9.44
C LEU A 51 13.52 9.24 -10.69
N LYS A 52 13.09 9.66 -11.88
CA LYS A 52 13.70 9.20 -13.13
C LYS A 52 15.19 9.53 -13.19
N ARG A 53 15.60 10.70 -12.70
CA ARG A 53 17.00 11.13 -12.66
C ARG A 53 17.82 10.41 -11.59
N LEU A 54 17.23 10.13 -10.43
CA LEU A 54 17.85 9.34 -9.37
C LEU A 54 18.09 7.90 -9.85
N LEU A 55 17.07 7.28 -10.44
CA LEU A 55 17.15 5.90 -10.91
C LEU A 55 18.10 5.72 -12.10
N SER A 56 18.33 6.76 -12.91
CA SER A 56 19.29 6.71 -14.03
C SER A 56 20.74 6.97 -13.64
N ARG A 57 20.99 7.75 -12.58
CA ARG A 57 22.35 8.06 -12.08
C ARG A 57 22.81 7.13 -10.96
N PHE A 58 21.89 6.73 -10.08
CA PHE A 58 22.13 5.97 -8.85
C PHE A 58 21.14 4.81 -8.73
N HIS A 59 21.13 3.94 -9.75
CA HIS A 59 20.17 2.84 -9.84
C HIS A 59 20.17 1.96 -8.58
N ASP A 60 21.34 1.42 -8.21
CA ASP A 60 21.47 0.47 -7.10
C ASP A 60 21.08 1.07 -5.75
N ALA A 61 21.48 2.30 -5.48
CA ALA A 61 21.13 3.01 -4.25
C ALA A 61 19.62 3.35 -4.18
N THR A 62 19.01 3.71 -5.31
CA THR A 62 17.58 4.03 -5.37
C THR A 62 16.73 2.77 -5.17
N ILE A 63 17.14 1.64 -5.77
CA ILE A 63 16.46 0.35 -5.63
C ILE A 63 16.61 -0.19 -4.20
N SER A 64 17.80 -0.10 -3.58
CA SER A 64 17.96 -0.54 -2.18
C SER A 64 17.14 0.31 -1.22
N PHE A 65 17.06 1.63 -1.45
CA PHE A 65 16.20 2.54 -0.69
C PHE A 65 14.70 2.20 -0.85
N LEU A 66 14.22 2.04 -2.09
CA LEU A 66 12.83 1.66 -2.37
C LEU A 66 12.49 0.30 -1.76
N THR A 67 13.42 -0.65 -1.81
CA THR A 67 13.27 -1.97 -1.20
C THR A 67 13.19 -1.86 0.32
N GLY A 68 14.05 -1.04 0.93
CA GLY A 68 13.97 -0.75 2.37
C GLY A 68 12.63 -0.11 2.76
N LEU A 69 12.12 0.82 1.95
CA LEU A 69 10.81 1.45 2.16
C LEU A 69 9.66 0.43 2.06
N MET A 70 9.72 -0.46 1.06
CA MET A 70 8.78 -1.59 0.92
C MET A 70 8.78 -2.50 2.16
N VAL A 71 9.97 -2.92 2.60
CA VAL A 71 10.12 -3.78 3.78
C VAL A 71 9.64 -3.07 5.05
N GLY A 72 9.95 -1.78 5.21
CA GLY A 72 9.47 -0.97 6.32
C GLY A 72 7.94 -0.82 6.34
N SER A 73 7.30 -0.64 5.18
CA SER A 73 5.84 -0.61 5.06
C SER A 73 5.20 -1.97 5.38
N LEU A 74 5.89 -3.08 5.09
CA LEU A 74 5.40 -4.42 5.36
C LEU A 74 5.29 -4.68 6.87
N VAL A 75 6.24 -4.16 7.67
CA VAL A 75 6.13 -4.14 9.14
C VAL A 75 4.85 -3.42 9.55
N GLY A 76 4.52 -2.29 8.89
CA GLY A 76 3.30 -1.51 9.07
C GLY A 76 1.98 -2.23 8.75
N LEU A 77 2.00 -3.16 7.81
CA LEU A 77 0.81 -3.90 7.35
C LEU A 77 0.73 -5.30 7.93
N TRP A 78 1.60 -5.62 8.89
CA TRP A 78 1.69 -6.96 9.41
C TRP A 78 0.37 -7.40 10.06
N PRO A 79 -0.24 -8.50 9.60
CA PRO A 79 -1.63 -8.83 9.89
C PRO A 79 -1.86 -9.31 11.32
N PHE A 80 -0.82 -9.80 11.99
CA PHE A 80 -0.91 -10.35 13.34
C PHE A 80 -0.65 -9.30 14.44
N ARG A 81 -0.82 -8.02 14.11
CA ARG A 81 -0.68 -6.93 15.09
C ARG A 81 -2.02 -6.62 15.70
N GLU A 82 -2.18 -6.95 16.97
CA GLU A 82 -3.37 -6.63 17.74
C GLU A 82 -3.30 -5.20 18.29
N PHE A 83 -4.41 -4.47 18.14
CA PHE A 83 -4.59 -3.16 18.75
C PHE A 83 -5.35 -3.35 20.07
N LYS A 84 -4.68 -3.18 21.22
CA LYS A 84 -5.37 -3.14 22.51
C LYS A 84 -5.80 -1.71 22.84
N VAL A 85 -7.04 -1.60 23.33
CA VAL A 85 -7.65 -0.32 23.70
C VAL A 85 -7.34 -0.04 25.16
N PHE A 86 -6.61 1.04 25.45
CA PHE A 86 -6.41 1.54 26.81
C PHE A 86 -7.36 2.73 27.05
N GLY A 87 -8.49 2.49 27.74
CA GLY A 87 -9.50 3.52 28.05
C GLY A 87 -10.54 3.73 26.94
N ASP A 88 -11.15 4.93 26.86
CA ASP A 88 -12.13 5.31 25.82
C ASP A 88 -11.48 5.74 24.48
N GLU A 89 -10.15 5.89 24.45
CA GLU A 89 -9.40 6.24 23.24
C GLU A 89 -8.54 5.05 22.80
N LYS A 90 -8.60 4.71 21.50
CA LYS A 90 -7.74 3.69 20.89
C LYS A 90 -6.33 4.24 20.70
N ILE A 91 -5.59 4.38 21.80
CA ILE A 91 -4.22 4.89 21.77
C ILE A 91 -3.23 3.77 22.08
N GLY A 92 -2.66 3.20 21.02
CA GLY A 92 -1.37 2.51 21.10
C GLY A 92 -1.31 1.12 20.47
N PHE A 93 -0.12 0.79 20.00
CA PHE A 93 0.31 -0.57 19.70
C PHE A 93 1.00 -1.09 20.97
N GLU A 94 0.39 -2.02 21.70
CA GLU A 94 1.06 -2.69 22.81
C GLU A 94 2.14 -3.61 22.22
N ARG A 95 3.41 -3.29 22.52
CA ARG A 95 4.57 -4.05 22.05
C ARG A 95 5.06 -4.90 23.20
N VAL A 96 4.55 -6.12 23.27
CA VAL A 96 5.02 -7.13 24.20
C VAL A 96 5.28 -8.40 23.39
N ASP A 97 6.57 -8.66 23.20
CA ASP A 97 7.17 -9.93 22.84
C ASP A 97 6.93 -10.49 21.42
N GLY A 98 7.84 -11.38 21.00
CA GLY A 98 8.01 -11.87 19.62
C GLY A 98 6.83 -12.64 19.00
N ASP A 99 5.67 -12.64 19.66
CA ASP A 99 4.44 -13.30 19.24
C ASP A 99 3.77 -12.63 18.04
N TRP A 100 4.09 -11.37 17.73
CA TRP A 100 3.59 -10.71 16.51
C TRP A 100 4.04 -11.41 15.22
N VAL A 101 5.13 -12.18 15.23
CA VAL A 101 5.66 -12.82 14.02
C VAL A 101 4.85 -14.05 13.62
N PHE A 102 4.23 -14.74 14.58
CA PHE A 102 3.51 -15.98 14.32
C PHE A 102 2.00 -15.77 14.45
N PRO A 103 1.19 -16.26 13.48
CA PRO A 103 -0.25 -16.25 13.64
C PRO A 103 -0.64 -17.08 14.87
N PRO A 104 -1.68 -16.68 15.63
CA PRO A 104 -2.21 -17.53 16.67
C PRO A 104 -2.72 -18.84 16.06
N PHE A 105 -2.46 -19.96 16.75
CA PHE A 105 -2.85 -21.30 16.30
C PHE A 105 -4.35 -21.56 16.58
N ASP A 106 -5.20 -20.75 15.97
CA ASP A 106 -6.67 -20.83 16.09
C ASP A 106 -7.31 -21.50 14.87
N GLN A 107 -8.58 -21.91 15.04
CA GLN A 107 -9.41 -22.50 13.98
C GLN A 107 -9.52 -21.57 12.75
N ASN A 108 -9.55 -20.26 12.97
CA ASN A 108 -9.60 -19.27 11.89
C ASN A 108 -8.30 -19.26 11.05
N THR A 109 -7.14 -19.40 11.70
CA THR A 109 -5.83 -19.52 11.03
C THR A 109 -5.76 -20.82 10.21
N PHE A 110 -6.38 -21.89 10.69
CA PHE A 110 -6.45 -23.14 9.93
C PHE A 110 -7.35 -23.00 8.68
N LEU A 111 -8.51 -22.35 8.81
CA LEU A 111 -9.41 -22.06 7.69
C LEU A 111 -8.78 -21.15 6.63
N THR A 112 -8.02 -20.12 7.03
CA THR A 112 -7.30 -19.25 6.09
C THR A 112 -6.21 -19.99 5.32
N LEU A 113 -5.50 -20.92 5.97
CA LEU A 113 -4.52 -21.79 5.30
C LEU A 113 -5.17 -22.71 4.27
N VAL A 114 -6.30 -23.36 4.63
CA VAL A 114 -7.01 -24.25 3.70
C VAL A 114 -7.54 -23.48 2.49
N THR A 115 -8.17 -22.33 2.71
CA THR A 115 -8.71 -21.50 1.62
C THR A 115 -7.60 -20.93 0.72
N PHE A 116 -6.47 -20.54 1.30
CA PHE A 116 -5.28 -20.14 0.54
C PHE A 116 -4.77 -21.25 -0.37
N LEU A 117 -4.66 -22.49 0.14
CA LEU A 117 -4.24 -23.63 -0.66
C LEU A 117 -5.22 -23.95 -1.79
N VAL A 118 -6.53 -23.94 -1.51
CA VAL A 118 -7.57 -24.15 -2.54
C VAL A 118 -7.47 -23.08 -3.63
N GLY A 119 -7.33 -21.81 -3.24
CA GLY A 119 -7.15 -20.70 -4.18
C GLY A 119 -5.90 -20.85 -5.05
N SER A 120 -4.77 -21.24 -4.46
CA SER A 120 -3.52 -21.48 -5.19
C SER A 120 -3.65 -22.61 -6.22
N VAL A 121 -4.28 -23.71 -5.84
CA VAL A 121 -4.55 -24.85 -6.74
C VAL A 121 -5.45 -24.42 -7.90
N LEU A 122 -6.49 -23.64 -7.62
CA LEU A 122 -7.41 -23.12 -8.64
C LEU A 122 -6.69 -22.24 -9.67
N VAL A 123 -5.82 -21.32 -9.20
CA VAL A 123 -5.04 -20.44 -10.08
C VAL A 123 -4.08 -21.25 -10.95
N VAL A 124 -3.37 -22.23 -10.37
CA VAL A 124 -2.45 -23.10 -11.13
C VAL A 124 -3.21 -23.92 -12.16
N PHE A 125 -4.39 -24.43 -11.82
CA PHE A 125 -5.26 -25.14 -12.74
C PHE A 125 -5.67 -24.25 -13.91
N PHE A 126 -6.09 -23.01 -13.63
CA PHE A 126 -6.51 -22.06 -14.66
C PHE A 126 -5.34 -21.68 -15.60
N LEU A 127 -4.15 -21.44 -15.05
CA LEU A 127 -2.95 -21.18 -15.83
C LEU A 127 -2.56 -22.38 -16.71
N ARG A 128 -2.72 -23.61 -16.21
CA ARG A 128 -2.49 -24.82 -17.02
C ARG A 128 -3.53 -24.97 -18.13
N TYR A 129 -4.80 -24.70 -17.84
CA TYR A 129 -5.88 -24.76 -18.83
C TYR A 129 -5.66 -23.75 -19.96
N ASP A 130 -5.27 -22.52 -19.62
CA ASP A 130 -4.99 -21.48 -20.61
C ASP A 130 -3.78 -21.83 -21.50
N ARG A 131 -2.68 -22.32 -20.90
CA ARG A 131 -1.52 -22.82 -21.68
C ARG A 131 -1.87 -23.98 -22.62
N ALA A 132 -2.71 -24.92 -22.18
CA ALA A 132 -3.14 -26.06 -22.99
C ALA A 132 -4.03 -25.63 -24.17
N LYS A 133 -4.84 -24.58 -23.99
CA LYS A 133 -5.68 -24.00 -25.05
C LYS A 133 -4.84 -23.19 -26.06
N ALA A 134 -3.81 -22.49 -25.59
CA ALA A 134 -2.90 -21.72 -26.45
C ALA A 134 -2.09 -22.60 -27.41
N GLN A 135 -1.63 -23.78 -26.98
CA GLN A 135 -0.90 -24.72 -27.85
C GLN A 135 -1.77 -25.31 -28.97
N LYS A 136 -3.08 -25.48 -28.77
CA LYS A 136 -4.01 -25.99 -29.80
C LYS A 136 -4.39 -24.97 -30.89
N LYS A 137 -4.14 -23.68 -30.66
CA LYS A 137 -4.51 -22.61 -31.62
C LYS A 137 -3.34 -22.18 -32.52
N GLY A 138 -2.14 -22.70 -32.29
CA GLY A 138 -0.91 -22.37 -33.02
C GLY A 138 -0.32 -23.51 -33.85
N SER A 139 -1.09 -24.58 -34.13
CA SER A 139 -0.67 -25.70 -35.01
C SER A 139 -1.65 -25.88 -36.16
#